data_AF-A0A7S4CWG6-F1
#
_entry.id   AF-A0A7S4CWG6-F1
#
_cell.length_a   1.000
_cell.length_b   1.000
_cell.length_c   1.000
_cell.angle_alpha   90.00
_cell.angle_beta   90.00
_cell.angle_gamma   90.00
#
_symmetry.space_group_name_H-M   'P 1'
#
loop_
_entity.id
_entity.type
_entity.pdbx_description
1 polymer ?
#
loop_
_entity_poly.entity_id
_entity_poly.type
_entity_poly.pdbx_seq_one_letter_code
_entity_poly.pdbx_strand_id
1 'polypeptide(L)'
;MSDPPPQLKRREFGQGAVRIRRNKLKKLHVGFGLGRTHLSNKILTRADDDSTFFLDELRDQVELNKTDDFREFYSNISPFVQSRGLLEHYKDVVVDQMLQFCTQDSTAANSICKLSNALARDLRGRFVPYFIRVLRTTASALFVDAEATKVDSVVSRIQVIFVTHTMLLKTMSKEVLA
;
A
#
# COMPACT_ATOMS: atom_id res chain seq x y z
N MET A 1 9.74 -24.99 -54.76
CA MET A 1 8.36 -24.93 -54.22
C MET A 1 8.50 -24.91 -52.72
N SER A 2 8.30 -23.74 -52.12
CA SER A 2 8.54 -23.52 -50.69
C SER A 2 7.22 -23.05 -50.10
N ASP A 3 6.68 -23.80 -49.13
CA ASP A 3 5.40 -23.49 -48.50
C ASP A 3 5.44 -22.14 -47.77
N PRO A 4 4.37 -21.34 -47.80
CA PRO A 4 4.31 -20.09 -47.06
C PRO A 4 4.19 -20.36 -45.55
N PRO A 5 4.75 -19.48 -44.70
CA PRO A 5 4.71 -19.66 -43.25
C PRO A 5 3.28 -19.57 -42.69
N PRO A 6 2.97 -20.29 -41.60
CA PRO A 6 1.62 -20.37 -41.06
C PRO A 6 1.15 -19.00 -40.57
N GLN A 7 0.07 -18.50 -41.16
CA GLN A 7 -0.53 -17.24 -40.72
C GLN A 7 -1.16 -17.42 -39.34
N LEU A 8 -0.62 -16.69 -38.35
CA LEU A 8 -1.20 -16.54 -37.02
C LEU A 8 -2.61 -15.97 -37.16
N LYS A 9 -3.62 -16.84 -37.01
CA LYS A 9 -5.04 -16.50 -37.01
C LYS A 9 -5.29 -15.51 -35.87
N ARG A 10 -5.35 -14.22 -36.20
CA ARG A 10 -5.61 -13.12 -35.26
C ARG A 10 -6.94 -13.44 -34.58
N ARG A 11 -6.92 -13.83 -33.30
CA ARG A 11 -8.14 -14.05 -32.52
C ARG A 11 -8.85 -12.70 -32.46
N GLU A 12 -9.91 -12.54 -33.25
CA GLU A 12 -10.80 -11.39 -33.18
C GLU A 12 -11.51 -11.43 -31.83
N PHE A 13 -10.89 -10.84 -30.81
CA PHE A 13 -11.59 -10.50 -29.59
C PHE A 13 -12.66 -9.49 -30.00
N GLY A 14 -13.92 -9.95 -29.98
CA GLY A 14 -15.08 -9.15 -30.38
C GLY A 14 -15.01 -7.75 -29.79
N GLN A 15 -15.36 -6.75 -30.58
CA GLN A 15 -15.27 -5.32 -30.22
C GLN A 15 -15.88 -5.01 -28.84
N GLY A 16 -16.86 -5.81 -28.39
CA GLY A 16 -17.41 -5.78 -27.03
C GLY A 16 -16.41 -6.07 -25.91
N ALA A 17 -15.54 -7.07 -26.03
CA ALA A 17 -14.55 -7.42 -24.99
C ALA A 17 -13.48 -6.33 -24.83
N VAL A 18 -13.05 -5.74 -25.94
CA VAL A 18 -12.12 -4.60 -25.95
C VAL A 18 -12.79 -3.35 -25.36
N ARG A 19 -14.06 -3.09 -25.70
CA ARG A 19 -14.84 -1.98 -25.16
C ARG A 19 -15.10 -2.13 -23.65
N ILE A 20 -15.36 -3.34 -23.16
CA ILE A 20 -15.55 -3.62 -21.73
C ILE A 20 -14.25 -3.39 -20.95
N ARG A 21 -13.09 -3.85 -21.45
CA ARG A 21 -11.79 -3.55 -20.83
C ARG A 21 -11.48 -2.06 -20.83
N ARG A 22 -11.73 -1.37 -21.94
CA ARG A 22 -11.50 0.08 -22.06
C ARG A 22 -12.41 0.88 -21.14
N ASN A 23 -13.67 0.45 -20.98
CA ASN A 23 -14.60 1.08 -20.04
C ASN A 23 -14.30 0.76 -18.58
N LYS A 24 -13.78 -0.45 -18.25
CA LYS A 24 -13.23 -0.74 -16.93
C LYS A 24 -12.04 0.16 -16.62
N LEU A 25 -11.11 0.32 -17.57
CA LEU A 25 -9.94 1.19 -17.41
C LEU A 25 -10.33 2.67 -17.30
N LYS A 26 -11.31 3.13 -18.08
CA LYS A 26 -11.86 4.50 -17.98
C LYS A 26 -12.62 4.73 -16.67
N LYS A 27 -13.41 3.76 -16.20
CA LYS A 27 -14.04 3.83 -14.87
C LYS A 27 -13.00 3.81 -13.74
N LEU A 28 -11.91 3.08 -13.91
CA LEU A 28 -10.74 3.15 -13.03
C LEU A 28 -10.16 4.56 -13.03
N HIS A 29 -9.89 5.16 -14.20
CA HIS A 29 -9.33 6.50 -14.35
C HIS A 29 -10.22 7.62 -13.78
N VAL A 30 -11.54 7.52 -13.92
CA VAL A 30 -12.50 8.50 -13.38
C VAL A 30 -12.75 8.30 -11.87
N GLY A 31 -12.44 7.13 -11.32
CA GLY A 31 -12.50 6.84 -9.88
C GLY A 31 -11.24 7.23 -9.08
N PHE A 32 -10.18 7.71 -9.74
CA PHE A 32 -8.94 8.17 -9.09
C PHE A 32 -9.09 9.55 -8.42
N GLY A 33 -10.12 10.32 -8.78
CA GLY A 33 -10.35 11.64 -8.20
C GLY A 33 -11.04 11.53 -6.86
N LEU A 34 -10.28 11.62 -5.76
CA LEU A 34 -10.67 12.06 -4.40
C LEU A 34 -11.89 11.39 -3.71
N GLY A 35 -12.82 10.71 -4.39
CA GLY A 35 -14.06 10.18 -3.83
C GLY A 35 -13.88 8.98 -2.91
N ARG A 36 -12.69 8.35 -2.91
CA ARG A 36 -12.32 7.36 -1.91
C ARG A 36 -11.89 7.96 -0.56
N THR A 37 -11.87 9.29 -0.41
CA THR A 37 -11.83 9.91 0.93
C THR A 37 -13.11 9.66 1.74
N HIS A 38 -14.14 9.03 1.17
CA HIS A 38 -15.30 8.55 1.94
C HIS A 38 -15.15 7.14 2.50
N LEU A 39 -14.20 6.32 1.98
CA LEU A 39 -13.84 5.04 2.62
C LEU A 39 -13.02 5.27 3.90
N SER A 40 -12.40 6.46 4.02
CA SER A 40 -11.66 6.86 5.22
C SER A 40 -12.52 7.08 6.46
N ASN A 41 -13.86 7.14 6.36
CA ASN A 41 -14.69 7.27 7.58
C ASN A 41 -14.64 6.02 8.47
N LYS A 42 -14.33 4.84 7.94
CA LYS A 42 -14.12 3.65 8.76
C LYS A 42 -12.74 3.63 9.44
N ILE A 43 -11.79 4.41 8.93
CA ILE A 43 -10.45 4.64 9.51
C ILE A 43 -10.45 5.88 10.45
N LEU A 44 -11.63 6.46 10.74
CA LEU A 44 -11.81 7.55 11.71
C LEU A 44 -12.27 7.04 13.09
N THR A 45 -12.42 5.73 13.28
CA THR A 45 -12.71 5.18 14.60
C THR A 45 -11.54 5.47 15.52
N ARG A 46 -11.87 6.13 16.64
CA ARG A 46 -10.97 6.38 17.76
C ARG A 46 -10.33 5.03 18.12
N ALA A 47 -9.01 4.96 18.12
CA ALA A 47 -8.29 3.97 18.89
C ALA A 47 -8.88 3.98 20.32
N ASP A 48 -9.10 2.80 20.92
CA ASP A 48 -9.44 2.72 22.35
C ASP A 48 -8.39 3.50 23.16
N ASP A 49 -8.71 4.00 24.35
CA ASP A 49 -7.88 5.00 25.05
C ASP A 49 -6.40 4.58 25.27
N ASP A 50 -6.07 3.28 25.15
CA ASP A 50 -4.70 2.73 25.17
C ASP A 50 -4.18 2.14 23.84
N SER A 51 -4.99 2.05 22.78
CA SER A 51 -4.56 1.52 21.48
C SER A 51 -3.96 2.59 20.55
N THR A 52 -3.28 2.14 19.50
CA THR A 52 -2.71 3.02 18.46
C THR A 52 -3.31 2.68 17.12
N PHE A 53 -3.41 3.67 16.22
CA PHE A 53 -3.89 3.40 14.86
C PHE A 53 -3.02 2.34 14.18
N PHE A 54 -1.71 2.36 14.46
CA PHE A 54 -0.76 1.39 13.97
C PHE A 54 -1.04 -0.02 14.46
N LEU A 55 -1.28 -0.21 15.77
CA LEU A 55 -1.58 -1.51 16.34
C LEU A 55 -2.89 -2.09 15.80
N ASP A 56 -3.91 -1.24 15.65
CA ASP A 56 -5.21 -1.64 15.10
C ASP A 56 -5.06 -2.09 13.64
N GLU A 57 -4.36 -1.31 12.81
CA GLU A 57 -4.07 -1.71 11.42
C GLU A 57 -3.18 -2.96 11.34
N LEU A 58 -2.22 -3.13 12.27
CA LEU A 58 -1.38 -4.32 12.32
C LEU A 58 -2.20 -5.59 12.57
N ARG A 59 -3.17 -5.53 13.49
CA ARG A 59 -4.10 -6.64 13.76
C ARG A 59 -4.94 -6.98 12.53
N ASP A 60 -5.47 -5.96 11.84
CA ASP A 60 -6.20 -6.16 10.58
C ASP A 60 -5.32 -6.82 9.52
N GLN A 61 -4.04 -6.42 9.40
CA GLN A 61 -3.13 -7.03 8.44
C GLN A 61 -2.74 -8.47 8.80
N VAL A 62 -2.69 -8.86 10.08
CA VAL A 62 -2.52 -10.27 10.49
C VAL A 62 -3.68 -11.14 10.02
N GLU A 63 -4.89 -10.58 9.97
CA GLU A 63 -6.06 -11.30 9.44
C GLU A 63 -6.01 -11.44 7.92
N LEU A 64 -5.52 -10.42 7.20
CA LEU A 64 -5.55 -10.36 5.74
C LEU A 64 -4.31 -10.97 5.06
N ASN A 65 -3.13 -10.82 5.66
CA ASN A 65 -1.87 -11.29 5.11
C ASN A 65 -1.41 -12.55 5.85
N LYS A 66 -1.51 -13.70 5.18
CA LYS A 66 -1.17 -15.02 5.73
C LYS A 66 0.19 -15.55 5.28
N THR A 67 0.99 -14.75 4.59
CA THR A 67 2.34 -15.12 4.14
C THR A 67 3.27 -15.34 5.32
N ASP A 68 4.28 -16.19 5.14
CA ASP A 68 5.26 -16.46 6.19
C ASP A 68 6.15 -15.22 6.45
N ASP A 69 6.52 -14.49 5.39
CA ASP A 69 7.25 -13.22 5.49
C ASP A 69 6.51 -12.20 6.37
N PHE A 70 5.18 -12.10 6.24
CA PHE A 70 4.39 -11.20 7.08
C PHE A 70 4.32 -11.69 8.54
N ARG A 71 4.29 -13.00 8.78
CA ARG A 71 4.33 -13.54 10.16
C ARG A 71 5.66 -13.23 10.84
N GLU A 72 6.76 -13.37 10.11
CA GLU A 72 8.09 -12.99 10.60
C GLU A 72 8.15 -11.50 10.92
N PHE A 73 7.70 -10.65 9.99
CA PHE A 73 7.58 -9.21 10.21
C PHE A 73 6.75 -8.89 11.47
N TYR A 74 5.55 -9.47 11.60
CA TYR A 74 4.69 -9.27 12.76
C TYR A 74 5.39 -9.68 14.07
N SER A 75 6.03 -10.83 14.10
CA SER A 75 6.77 -11.32 15.27
C SER A 75 7.87 -10.35 15.68
N ASN A 76 8.58 -9.75 14.71
CA ASN A 76 9.66 -8.81 14.95
C ASN A 76 9.16 -7.48 15.50
N ILE A 77 8.00 -6.99 15.07
CA ILE A 77 7.51 -5.65 15.47
C ILE A 77 6.51 -5.65 16.63
N SER A 78 5.79 -6.74 16.85
CA SER A 78 4.71 -6.81 17.84
C SER A 78 5.12 -6.37 19.25
N PRO A 79 6.31 -6.72 19.79
CA PRO A 79 6.74 -6.27 21.12
C PRO A 79 6.87 -4.74 21.26
N PHE A 80 7.09 -4.03 20.15
CA PHE A 80 7.39 -2.60 20.13
C PHE A 80 6.17 -1.70 19.97
N VAL A 81 5.00 -2.28 19.68
CA VAL A 81 3.82 -1.51 19.23
C VAL A 81 2.56 -1.75 20.07
N GLN A 82 2.70 -2.42 21.22
CA GLN A 82 1.58 -2.74 22.11
C GLN A 82 0.92 -1.53 22.78
N SER A 83 1.62 -0.39 22.82
CA SER A 83 1.09 0.86 23.37
C SER A 83 1.71 2.05 22.66
N ARG A 84 1.09 3.23 22.81
CA ARG A 84 1.61 4.47 22.24
C ARG A 84 3.02 4.81 22.74
N GLY A 85 3.29 4.61 24.02
CA GLY A 85 4.60 4.88 24.61
C GLY A 85 5.71 4.00 24.03
N LEU A 86 5.42 2.71 23.83
CA LEU A 86 6.35 1.79 23.17
C LEU A 86 6.56 2.17 21.72
N LEU A 87 5.48 2.45 20.98
CA LEU A 87 5.56 2.86 19.57
C LEU A 87 6.40 4.12 19.39
N GLU A 88 6.25 5.12 20.27
CA GLU A 88 7.02 6.37 20.22
C GLU A 88 8.51 6.15 20.56
N HIS A 89 8.79 5.27 21.53
CA HIS A 89 10.15 4.93 21.93
C HIS A 89 10.89 4.17 20.83
N TYR A 90 10.26 3.15 20.24
CA TYR A 90 10.85 2.23 19.28
C TYR A 90 10.55 2.56 17.80
N LYS A 91 10.03 3.75 17.50
CA LYS A 91 9.66 4.20 16.15
C LYS A 91 10.72 3.92 15.07
N ASP A 92 12.00 4.11 15.39
CA ASP A 92 13.11 3.89 14.44
C ASP A 92 13.16 2.41 14.01
N VAL A 93 13.12 1.51 14.99
CA VAL A 93 13.10 0.05 14.77
C VAL A 93 11.86 -0.35 13.97
N VAL A 94 10.69 0.18 14.33
CA VAL A 94 9.43 -0.13 13.64
C VAL A 94 9.50 0.29 12.18
N VAL A 95 9.99 1.50 11.88
CA VAL A 95 10.12 1.97 10.50
C VAL A 95 11.15 1.13 9.75
N ASP A 96 12.30 0.80 10.33
CA ASP A 96 13.32 -0.01 9.65
C ASP A 96 12.78 -1.39 9.28
N GLN A 97 12.11 -2.08 10.21
CA GLN A 97 11.49 -3.38 9.97
C GLN A 97 10.41 -3.32 8.88
N MET A 98 9.58 -2.27 8.90
CA MET A 98 8.56 -2.05 7.86
C MET A 98 9.16 -1.90 6.48
N LEU A 99 10.24 -1.12 6.35
CA LEU A 99 10.86 -0.87 5.06
C LEU A 99 11.62 -2.09 4.55
N GLN A 100 12.25 -2.86 5.44
CA GLN A 100 12.87 -4.13 5.10
C GLN A 100 11.84 -5.11 4.52
N PHE A 101 10.72 -5.32 5.22
CA PHE A 101 9.64 -6.18 4.75
C PHE A 101 9.10 -5.74 3.38
N CYS A 102 8.98 -4.43 3.13
CA CYS A 102 8.54 -3.88 1.85
C CYS A 102 9.44 -4.27 0.66
N THR A 103 10.73 -4.52 0.90
CA THR A 103 11.69 -4.88 -0.15
C THR A 103 11.76 -6.38 -0.43
N GLN A 104 11.27 -7.21 0.48
CA GLN A 104 11.38 -8.66 0.42
C GLN A 104 10.18 -9.31 -0.29
N ASP A 105 8.99 -8.70 -0.22
CA ASP A 105 7.77 -9.31 -0.73
C ASP A 105 6.90 -8.32 -1.55
N SER A 106 6.50 -8.76 -2.74
CA SER A 106 5.59 -8.03 -3.63
C SER A 106 4.19 -7.81 -3.04
N THR A 107 3.76 -8.66 -2.10
CA THR A 107 2.48 -8.53 -1.39
C THR A 107 2.58 -7.62 -0.18
N ALA A 108 3.79 -7.36 0.33
CA ALA A 108 4.06 -6.43 1.43
C ALA A 108 3.65 -4.99 1.11
N ALA A 109 3.68 -4.60 -0.16
CA ALA A 109 3.42 -3.23 -0.58
C ALA A 109 2.08 -2.68 -0.05
N ASN A 110 1.02 -3.49 -0.06
CA ASN A 110 -0.30 -3.06 0.42
C ASN A 110 -0.30 -2.90 1.95
N SER A 111 0.16 -3.91 2.68
CA SER A 111 0.22 -3.89 4.14
C SER A 111 1.09 -2.73 4.64
N ILE A 112 2.28 -2.54 4.06
CA ILE A 112 3.17 -1.43 4.40
C ILE A 112 2.54 -0.08 4.07
N CYS A 113 1.84 0.05 2.94
CA CYS A 113 1.15 1.30 2.58
C CYS A 113 0.06 1.69 3.59
N LYS A 114 -0.65 0.72 4.18
CA LYS A 114 -1.65 1.01 5.22
C LYS A 114 -1.01 1.29 6.57
N LEU A 115 -0.05 0.45 6.97
CA LEU A 115 0.72 0.61 8.21
C LEU A 115 1.45 1.95 8.26
N SER A 116 1.99 2.43 7.15
CA SER A 116 2.67 3.74 7.08
C SER A 116 1.71 4.91 7.26
N ASN A 117 0.49 4.83 6.72
CA ASN A 117 -0.56 5.83 7.00
C ASN A 117 -0.95 5.83 8.47
N ALA A 118 -1.11 4.65 9.08
CA ALA A 118 -1.43 4.52 10.50
C ALA A 118 -0.32 5.11 11.38
N LEU A 119 0.93 4.75 11.09
CA LEU A 119 2.11 5.23 11.80
C LEU A 119 2.26 6.76 11.73
N ALA A 120 2.04 7.35 10.55
CA ALA A 120 2.10 8.79 10.38
C ALA A 120 1.05 9.54 11.22
N ARG A 121 -0.10 8.91 11.49
CA ARG A 121 -1.17 9.48 12.33
C ARG A 121 -0.85 9.38 13.81
N ASP A 122 -0.22 8.30 14.25
CA ASP A 122 0.25 8.14 15.63
C ASP A 122 1.42 9.06 15.94
N LEU A 123 2.42 9.15 15.04
CA LEU A 123 3.66 9.89 15.27
C LEU A 123 3.56 11.39 14.92
N ARG A 124 2.65 11.78 14.02
CA ARG A 124 2.44 13.19 13.61
C ARG A 124 3.74 13.86 13.19
N GLY A 125 4.06 15.06 13.71
CA GLY A 125 5.34 15.74 13.45
C GLY A 125 6.60 14.89 13.70
N ARG A 126 6.54 13.88 14.58
CA ARG A 126 7.68 12.95 14.82
C ARG A 126 7.90 11.97 13.67
N PHE A 127 6.98 11.88 12.71
CA PHE A 127 7.11 11.07 11.50
C PHE A 127 7.96 11.75 10.42
N VAL A 128 8.12 13.08 10.47
CA VAL A 128 8.79 13.88 9.44
C VAL A 128 10.17 13.34 9.04
N PRO A 129 11.06 12.89 9.96
CA PRO A 129 12.37 12.33 9.59
C PRO A 129 12.29 11.09 8.69
N TYR A 130 11.21 10.30 8.78
CA TYR A 130 11.05 9.06 8.04
C TYR A 130 10.29 9.24 6.72
N PHE A 131 9.59 10.36 6.56
CA PHE A 131 8.63 10.59 5.49
C PHE A 131 9.19 10.29 4.10
N ILE A 132 10.34 10.88 3.75
CA ILE A 132 10.97 10.69 2.45
C ILE A 132 11.41 9.23 2.24
N ARG A 133 11.94 8.60 3.29
CA ARG A 133 12.41 7.20 3.23
C ARG A 133 11.25 6.24 2.98
N VAL A 134 10.12 6.47 3.65
CA VAL A 134 8.89 5.68 3.49
C VAL A 134 8.30 5.88 2.09
N LEU A 135 8.21 7.12 1.59
CA LEU A 135 7.72 7.38 0.24
C LEU A 135 8.57 6.70 -0.83
N ARG A 136 9.90 6.80 -0.71
CA ARG A 136 10.82 6.19 -1.68
C ARG A 136 10.68 4.68 -1.72
N THR A 137 10.63 4.03 -0.56
CA THR A 137 10.57 2.56 -0.46
C THR A 137 9.23 2.02 -0.96
N THR A 138 8.12 2.68 -0.59
CA THR A 138 6.79 2.30 -1.09
C THR A 138 6.65 2.56 -2.59
N ALA A 139 7.29 3.60 -3.13
CA ALA A 139 7.35 3.83 -4.58
C ALA A 139 8.16 2.74 -5.30
N SER A 140 9.30 2.31 -4.75
CA SER A 140 10.10 1.24 -5.36
C SER A 140 9.35 -0.09 -5.42
N ALA A 141 8.44 -0.33 -4.46
CA ALA A 141 7.58 -1.52 -4.44
C ALA A 141 6.65 -1.64 -5.66
N LEU A 142 6.42 -0.57 -6.43
CA LEU A 142 5.71 -0.64 -7.71
C LEU A 142 6.42 -1.50 -8.75
N PHE A 143 7.74 -1.56 -8.68
CA PHE A 143 8.58 -2.12 -9.72
C PHE A 143 9.07 -3.54 -9.41
N VAL A 144 8.73 -4.08 -8.22
CA VAL A 144 9.30 -5.35 -7.72
C VAL A 144 8.95 -6.57 -8.60
N ASP A 145 7.88 -6.55 -9.40
CA ASP A 145 7.55 -7.66 -10.33
C ASP A 145 6.82 -7.19 -11.60
N ALA A 146 7.41 -6.24 -12.34
CA ALA A 146 6.78 -5.74 -13.56
C ALA A 146 6.59 -6.82 -14.65
N GLU A 147 7.41 -7.87 -14.64
CA GLU A 147 7.51 -8.86 -15.73
C GLU A 147 6.48 -10.01 -15.65
N ALA A 148 5.97 -10.37 -14.46
CA ALA A 148 5.14 -11.58 -14.28
C ALA A 148 3.70 -11.32 -13.77
N THR A 149 3.33 -10.07 -13.49
CA THR A 149 2.09 -9.79 -12.75
C THR A 149 0.89 -9.48 -13.66
N LYS A 150 -0.28 -10.07 -13.37
CA LYS A 150 -1.56 -9.72 -14.00
C LYS A 150 -1.82 -8.21 -13.92
N VAL A 151 -2.25 -7.59 -15.04
CA VAL A 151 -2.52 -6.14 -15.14
C VAL A 151 -3.39 -5.61 -13.99
N ASP A 152 -4.42 -6.35 -13.59
CA ASP A 152 -5.33 -5.93 -12.50
C ASP A 152 -4.62 -5.79 -11.14
N SER A 153 -3.61 -6.63 -10.88
CA SER A 153 -2.81 -6.54 -9.65
C SER A 153 -1.88 -5.33 -9.68
N VAL A 154 -1.22 -5.06 -10.81
CA VAL A 154 -0.39 -3.86 -11.00
C VAL A 154 -1.20 -2.58 -10.80
N VAL A 155 -2.38 -2.50 -11.39
CA VAL A 155 -3.30 -1.36 -11.25
C VAL A 155 -3.72 -1.17 -9.78
N SER A 156 -4.01 -2.26 -9.07
CA SER A 156 -4.36 -2.20 -7.65
C SER A 156 -3.20 -1.71 -6.79
N ARG A 157 -1.96 -2.16 -7.07
CA ARG A 157 -0.75 -1.67 -6.39
C ARG A 157 -0.52 -0.19 -6.61
N ILE A 158 -0.59 0.26 -7.88
CA ILE A 158 -0.48 1.69 -8.23
C ILE A 158 -1.51 2.51 -7.45
N GLN A 159 -2.75 2.04 -7.38
CA GLN A 159 -3.80 2.74 -6.67
C GLN A 159 -3.49 2.87 -5.18
N VAL A 160 -3.10 1.78 -4.51
CA VAL A 160 -2.79 1.79 -3.08
C VAL A 160 -1.62 2.74 -2.78
N ILE A 161 -0.53 2.66 -3.56
CA ILE A 161 0.65 3.48 -3.35
C ILE A 161 0.34 4.97 -3.57
N PHE A 162 -0.38 5.31 -4.64
CA PHE A 162 -0.76 6.70 -4.91
C PHE A 162 -1.67 7.28 -3.81
N VAL A 163 -2.64 6.48 -3.33
CA VAL A 163 -3.53 6.89 -2.23
C VAL A 163 -2.73 7.09 -0.94
N THR A 164 -1.83 6.18 -0.60
CA THR A 164 -0.95 6.31 0.57
C THR A 164 -0.07 7.54 0.47
N HIS A 165 0.58 7.78 -0.67
CA HIS A 165 1.41 8.97 -0.87
C HIS A 165 0.60 10.25 -0.69
N THR A 166 -0.61 10.30 -1.24
CA THR A 166 -1.52 11.45 -1.07
C THR A 166 -1.91 11.66 0.40
N MET A 167 -2.20 10.59 1.14
CA MET A 167 -2.55 10.67 2.56
C MET A 167 -1.37 11.09 3.44
N LEU A 168 -0.19 10.56 3.17
CA LEU A 168 1.04 10.93 3.87
C LEU A 168 1.37 12.40 3.60
N LEU A 169 1.30 12.86 2.35
CA LEU A 169 1.48 14.28 1.98
C LEU A 169 0.48 15.18 2.71
N LYS A 170 -0.81 14.81 2.72
CA LYS A 170 -1.86 15.55 3.42
C LYS A 170 -1.65 15.59 4.94
N THR A 171 -1.14 14.50 5.52
CA THR A 171 -0.87 14.41 6.96
C THR A 171 0.33 15.28 7.29
N MET A 172 1.44 15.15 6.57
CA MET A 172 2.66 15.92 6.81
C MET A 172 2.51 17.41 6.48
N SER A 173 1.71 17.77 5.47
CA SER A 173 1.46 19.19 5.17
C SER A 173 0.82 19.92 6.34
N LYS A 174 -0.04 19.23 7.12
CA LYS A 174 -0.64 19.82 8.32
C LYS A 174 0.37 20.00 9.44
N GLU A 175 1.30 19.06 9.60
CA GLU A 175 2.31 19.09 10.66
C GLU A 175 3.46 20.08 10.36
N VAL A 176 3.80 20.27 9.08
CA VAL A 176 4.86 21.20 8.66
C VAL A 176 4.39 22.66 8.61
N LEU A 177 3.10 22.89 8.38
CA LEU A 177 2.51 24.24 8.29
C LEU A 177 1.86 24.72 9.60
N ALA A 178 1.85 23.88 10.64
CA ALA A 178 1.34 24.21 11.98
C ALA A 178 2.47 24.74 12.87
#